data_AF-A0A0S3T3M9-F1
#
_entry.id   AF-A0A0S3T3M9-F1
#
_cell.length_a   1.000
_cell.length_b   1.000
_cell.length_c   1.000
_cell.angle_alpha   90.00
_cell.angle_beta   90.00
_cell.angle_gamma   90.00
#
_symmetry.space_group_name_H-M   'P 1'
#
loop_
_entity.id
_entity.type
_entity.pdbx_description
1 polymer ?
#
loop_
_entity_poly.entity_id
_entity_poly.type
_entity_poly.pdbx_seq_one_letter_code
_entity_poly.pdbx_strand_id
1 'polypeptide(L)'
;MAGSHQTFAEGASINRPPLFTGENYAFWKVRMQIFMESIDIDIWDAVAFGPFVPTNNMQEPKPRDQWTAQDKKKFGNDVKARNIISSALTVDEFY
;
A
#
# COMPACT_ATOMS: atom_id res chain seq x y z
N MET A 1 -33.81 13.49 -2.23
CA MET A 1 -32.92 14.14 -1.26
C MET A 1 -31.56 13.46 -1.39
N ALA A 2 -30.63 14.09 -2.10
CA ALA A 2 -29.31 13.53 -2.33
C ALA A 2 -28.54 13.51 -1.00
N GLY A 3 -28.11 12.32 -0.58
CA GLY A 3 -27.21 12.18 0.55
C GLY A 3 -25.95 12.96 0.26
N SER A 4 -25.58 13.85 1.18
CA SER A 4 -24.32 14.55 1.19
C SER A 4 -23.18 13.51 1.27
N HIS A 5 -22.67 13.10 0.11
CA HIS A 5 -21.33 12.52 0.03
C HIS A 5 -20.39 13.58 0.58
N GLN A 6 -19.90 13.36 1.81
CA GLN A 6 -18.77 14.10 2.33
C GLN A 6 -17.55 13.71 1.50
N THR A 7 -17.41 14.32 0.32
CA THR A 7 -16.14 14.46 -0.38
C THR A 7 -15.27 15.35 0.52
N PHE A 8 -14.53 14.72 1.43
CA PHE A 8 -13.38 15.38 2.04
C PHE A 8 -12.57 15.99 0.90
N ALA A 9 -12.31 17.30 0.94
CA ALA A 9 -11.51 17.97 -0.08
C ALA A 9 -10.24 17.15 -0.32
N GLU A 10 -10.17 16.55 -1.50
CA GLU A 10 -9.15 15.57 -1.86
C GLU A 10 -7.78 16.27 -1.82
N GLY A 11 -6.90 15.84 -0.93
CA GLY A 11 -5.53 16.37 -0.85
C GLY A 11 -5.04 16.90 0.51
N ALA A 12 -5.90 17.01 1.53
CA ALA A 12 -5.52 17.64 2.81
C ALA A 12 -5.19 16.68 3.97
N SER A 13 -5.37 15.37 3.82
CA SER A 13 -5.12 14.41 4.90
C SER A 13 -3.74 13.77 4.77
N ILE A 14 -2.89 13.93 5.79
CA ILE A 14 -1.62 13.20 5.93
C ILE A 14 -1.80 11.79 6.50
N ASN A 15 -3.00 11.48 7.01
CA ASN A 15 -3.29 10.23 7.71
C ASN A 15 -4.15 9.25 6.88
N ARG A 16 -4.70 9.72 5.75
CA ARG A 16 -5.56 8.90 4.89
C ARG A 16 -4.95 8.78 3.50
N PRO A 17 -4.95 7.57 2.90
CA PRO A 17 -4.43 7.39 1.56
C PRO A 17 -5.26 8.17 0.53
N PRO A 18 -4.64 8.65 -0.57
CA PRO A 18 -5.36 9.32 -1.64
C PRO A 18 -6.30 8.33 -2.33
N LEU A 19 -7.56 8.74 -2.55
CA LEU A 19 -8.56 7.91 -3.23
C LEU A 19 -8.25 7.85 -4.73
N PHE A 20 -8.45 6.70 -5.35
CA PHE A 20 -8.44 6.57 -6.79
C PHE A 20 -9.88 6.59 -7.31
N THR A 21 -10.13 7.45 -8.31
CA THR A 21 -11.45 7.68 -8.91
C THR A 21 -11.48 7.30 -10.39
N GLY A 22 -10.47 6.58 -10.87
CA GLY A 22 -10.30 6.21 -12.28
C GLY A 22 -9.65 7.28 -13.16
N GLU A 23 -9.62 8.54 -12.70
CA GLU A 23 -9.02 9.65 -13.45
C GLU A 23 -7.59 9.96 -12.99
N ASN A 24 -6.78 10.51 -13.90
CA ASN A 24 -5.44 11.04 -13.59
C ASN A 24 -4.51 10.07 -12.84
N TYR A 25 -4.48 8.80 -13.24
CA TYR A 25 -3.64 7.76 -12.63
C TYR A 25 -2.18 8.19 -12.38
N ALA A 26 -1.56 8.91 -13.32
CA ALA A 26 -0.18 9.38 -13.14
C ALA A 26 -0.03 10.30 -11.92
N PHE A 27 -0.99 11.21 -11.70
CA PHE A 27 -1.00 12.09 -10.53
C PHE A 27 -1.29 11.32 -9.25
N TRP A 28 -2.30 10.44 -9.27
CA TRP A 28 -2.63 9.57 -8.14
C TRP A 28 -1.45 8.70 -7.71
N LYS A 29 -0.75 8.09 -8.67
CA LYS A 29 0.42 7.25 -8.43
C LYS A 29 1.52 8.00 -7.68
N VAL A 30 1.85 9.22 -8.11
CA VAL A 30 2.86 10.06 -7.44
C VAL A 30 2.41 10.41 -6.01
N ARG A 31 1.14 10.77 -5.82
CA ARG A 31 0.59 11.06 -4.49
C ARG A 31 0.59 9.83 -3.57
N MET A 32 0.25 8.66 -4.10
CA MET A 32 0.25 7.40 -3.36
C MET A 32 1.66 6.98 -2.97
N GLN A 33 2.63 7.13 -3.88
CA GLN A 33 4.04 6.86 -3.59
C GLN A 33 4.54 7.73 -2.44
N ILE A 34 4.31 9.05 -2.50
CA ILE A 34 4.71 9.99 -1.43
C ILE A 34 4.04 9.62 -0.09
N PHE A 35 2.75 9.24 -0.12
CA PHE A 35 2.03 8.81 1.08
C PHE A 35 2.66 7.56 1.71
N MET A 36 2.95 6.52 0.91
CA MET A 36 3.57 5.29 1.41
C MET A 36 4.97 5.53 1.97
N GLU A 37 5.81 6.28 1.23
CA GLU A 37 7.17 6.63 1.65
C GLU A 37 7.19 7.46 2.94
N SER A 38 6.15 8.28 3.18
CA SER A 38 6.00 9.02 4.44
C SER A 38 5.72 8.13 5.67
N ILE A 39 5.19 6.92 5.46
CA ILE A 39 4.92 5.95 6.52
C ILE A 39 6.17 5.10 6.78
N ASP A 40 6.75 4.54 5.72
CA ASP A 40 8.03 3.84 5.71
C ASP A 40 8.49 3.74 4.25
N ILE A 41 9.73 4.15 3.98
CA ILE A 41 10.32 4.15 2.64
C ILE A 41 10.27 2.77 1.98
N ASP A 42 10.36 1.70 2.80
CA ASP A 42 10.37 0.31 2.33
C ASP A 42 8.96 -0.20 1.89
N ILE A 43 7.88 0.56 2.12
CA ILE A 43 6.52 0.14 1.71
C ILE A 43 6.36 0.23 0.20
N TRP A 44 6.88 1.29 -0.43
CA TRP A 44 6.79 1.44 -1.89
C TRP A 44 7.57 0.33 -2.61
N ASP A 45 8.69 -0.12 -2.04
CA ASP A 45 9.47 -1.23 -2.57
C ASP A 45 8.65 -2.52 -2.67
N ALA A 46 7.78 -2.81 -1.70
CA ALA A 46 6.89 -3.98 -1.76
C ALA A 46 5.87 -3.89 -2.92
N VAL A 47 5.47 -2.67 -3.30
CA VAL A 47 4.59 -2.46 -4.46
C VAL A 47 5.37 -2.55 -5.76
N ALA A 48 6.56 -1.96 -5.82
CA ALA A 48 7.37 -1.86 -7.03
C ALA A 48 8.04 -3.18 -7.41
N PHE A 49 8.56 -3.94 -6.43
CA PHE A 49 9.27 -5.20 -6.65
C PHE A 49 8.39 -6.43 -6.40
N GLY A 50 7.17 -6.23 -5.90
CA GLY A 50 6.21 -7.28 -5.60
C GLY A 50 6.35 -7.89 -4.20
N PRO A 51 5.50 -8.88 -3.88
CA PRO A 51 5.40 -9.41 -2.52
C PRO A 51 6.71 -10.00 -2.02
N PHE A 52 7.11 -9.59 -0.82
CA PHE A 52 8.30 -10.12 -0.18
C PHE A 52 8.05 -11.52 0.38
N VAL A 53 8.78 -12.51 -0.15
CA VAL A 53 8.80 -13.88 0.37
C VAL A 53 10.18 -14.14 0.98
N PRO A 54 10.30 -14.29 2.32
CA PRO A 54 11.55 -14.66 2.95
C PRO A 54 12.00 -16.04 2.45
N THR A 55 13.21 -16.13 1.89
CA THR A 55 13.80 -17.41 1.44
C THR A 55 15.01 -17.81 2.29
N ASN A 56 15.32 -19.11 2.30
CA ASN A 56 16.54 -19.66 2.88
C ASN A 56 17.71 -19.60 1.86
N ASN A 57 18.87 -20.13 2.25
CA ASN A 57 20.07 -20.19 1.40
C ASN A 57 19.91 -21.09 0.16
N MET A 58 18.85 -21.91 0.11
CA MET A 58 18.48 -22.78 -1.00
C MET A 58 17.37 -22.17 -1.86
N GLN A 59 17.05 -20.88 -1.68
CA GLN A 59 15.97 -20.17 -2.35
C GLN A 59 14.55 -20.68 -2.03
N GLU A 60 14.38 -21.51 -1.00
CA GLU A 60 13.08 -22.03 -0.60
C GLU A 60 12.41 -21.10 0.42
N PRO A 61 11.06 -21.03 0.46
CA PRO A 61 10.35 -20.24 1.45
C PRO A 61 10.74 -20.61 2.88
N LYS A 62 11.20 -19.62 3.64
CA LYS A 62 11.62 -19.79 5.02
C LYS A 62 10.37 -19.91 5.92
N PRO A 63 10.31 -20.89 6.83
CA PRO A 63 9.20 -21.01 7.76
C PRO A 63 9.20 -19.83 8.76
N ARG A 64 8.01 -19.46 9.25
CA ARG A 64 7.76 -18.19 9.95
C ARG A 64 8.49 -18.05 11.28
N ASP A 65 8.78 -19.18 11.92
CA ASP A 65 9.59 -19.31 13.14
C ASP A 65 11.05 -18.88 12.92
N GLN A 66 11.58 -19.07 11.72
CA GLN A 66 12.95 -18.72 11.35
C GLN A 66 13.08 -17.29 10.80
N TRP A 67 11.99 -16.53 10.73
CA TRP A 67 12.02 -15.17 10.19
C TRP A 67 12.82 -14.23 11.10
N THR A 68 13.77 -13.53 10.48
CA THR A 68 14.53 -12.47 11.13
C THR A 68 13.63 -11.25 11.40
N ALA A 69 14.10 -10.32 12.24
CA ALA A 69 13.39 -9.05 12.44
C ALA A 69 13.22 -8.27 11.12
N GLN A 70 14.22 -8.34 10.23
CA GLN A 70 14.15 -7.71 8.91
C GLN A 70 13.12 -8.40 8.00
N ASP A 71 13.06 -9.74 8.02
CA ASP A 71 12.06 -10.49 7.27
C ASP A 71 10.63 -10.10 7.70
N LYS A 72 10.42 -10.00 9.02
CA LYS A 72 9.14 -9.56 9.59
C LYS A 72 8.81 -8.12 9.24
N LYS A 73 9.79 -7.21 9.24
CA LYS A 73 9.59 -5.81 8.83
C LYS A 73 9.13 -5.73 7.37
N LYS A 74 9.86 -6.37 6.45
CA LYS A 74 9.53 -6.36 5.01
C LYS A 74 8.17 -6.99 4.74
N PHE A 75 7.87 -8.13 5.36
CA PHE A 75 6.54 -8.73 5.24
C PHE A 75 5.44 -7.83 5.82
N GLY A 76 5.69 -7.17 6.96
CA GLY A 76 4.75 -6.21 7.53
C GLY A 76 4.50 -5.02 6.61
N ASN A 77 5.52 -4.57 5.89
CA ASN A 77 5.41 -3.49 4.91
C ASN A 77 4.61 -3.92 3.68
N ASP A 78 4.78 -5.16 3.19
CA ASP A 78 3.91 -5.74 2.15
C ASP A 78 2.43 -5.73 2.57
N VAL A 79 2.14 -6.21 3.78
CA VAL A 79 0.77 -6.20 4.33
C VAL A 79 0.20 -4.78 4.42
N LYS A 80 1.00 -3.81 4.86
CA LYS A 80 0.59 -2.40 4.90
C LYS A 80 0.34 -1.84 3.50
N ALA A 81 1.21 -2.12 2.54
CA ALA A 81 1.05 -1.66 1.15
C ALA A 81 -0.28 -2.15 0.56
N ARG A 82 -0.57 -3.45 0.72
CA ARG A 82 -1.83 -4.06 0.29
C ARG A 82 -3.05 -3.44 0.97
N ASN A 83 -2.97 -3.17 2.27
CA ASN A 83 -4.05 -2.52 3.02
C ASN A 83 -4.28 -1.08 2.55
N ILE A 84 -3.22 -0.32 2.29
CA ILE A 84 -3.27 1.06 1.77
C ILE A 84 -3.93 1.08 0.39
N ILE A 85 -3.45 0.24 -0.53
CA ILE A 85 -3.98 0.18 -1.90
C ILE A 85 -5.44 -0.23 -1.89
N SER A 86 -5.79 -1.30 -1.19
CA SER A 86 -7.20 -1.76 -1.10
C SER A 86 -8.13 -0.72 -0.48
N SER A 87 -7.66 0.08 0.47
CA SER A 87 -8.45 1.17 1.07
C SER A 87 -8.56 2.41 0.17
N ALA A 88 -7.64 2.56 -0.79
CA ALA A 88 -7.59 3.68 -1.72
C ALA A 88 -8.40 3.43 -3.00
N LEU A 89 -8.79 2.18 -3.26
CA LEU A 89 -9.66 1.83 -4.37
C LEU A 89 -11.13 1.95 -3.93
N THR A 90 -11.95 2.58 -4.76
CA THR A 90 -13.40 2.61 -4.54
C THR A 90 -14.03 1.26 -4.90
N VAL A 91 -15.20 0.94 -4.34
CA VAL A 91 -15.90 -0.34 -4.60
C VAL A 91 -16.20 -0.55 -6.09
N ASP A 92 -16.38 0.55 -6.84
CA ASP A 92 -16.63 0.51 -8.29
C ASP A 92 -15.42 0.08 -9.13
N GLU A 93 -14.20 0.08 -8.56
CA GLU A 93 -12.96 -0.32 -9.27
C GLU A 93 -12.37 -1.66 -8.77
N PHE A 94 -12.99 -2.28 -7.77
CA PHE A 94 -12.49 -3.54 -7.18
C PHE A 94 -13.03 -4.79 -7.90
N TYR A 95 -14.05 -4.66 -8.75
CA TYR A 95 -14.73 -5.76 -9.46
C TYR A 95 -14.45 -5.77 -10.96
#